data_AF-A0A5J5IWA0-F1
#
_entry.id   AF-A0A5J5IWA0-F1
#
_cell.length_a   1.000
_cell.length_b   1.000
_cell.length_c   1.000
_cell.angle_alpha   90.00
_cell.angle_beta   90.00
_cell.angle_gamma   90.00
#
_symmetry.space_group_name_H-M   'P 1'
#
loop_
_entity.id
_entity.type
_entity.pdbx_description
1 polymer ?
#
loop_
_entity_poly.entity_id
_entity_poly.type
_entity_poly.pdbx_seq_one_letter_code
_entity_poly.pdbx_strand_id
1 'polypeptide(L)'
;MTGPDGALATSGDASENFLRTAFDPSSGELRVARTGRIWEAILTAQDAGRQGAGALVAILDGEFDLTMIPAGRVHPASQVAASPPSETGRHGTVVALLVLAAAPAAQVLLIDVMAGPFVRPDKVAAGLARAAECGAAIVNLSVEFPTDCSRRDATWIDSSLALEIDPDPARFLPQVDAWIAHAEPYAGSRCARACEVCDALGRLPDGVLVVAASGNIRDQVCPACFAGAVGVGFQRTQRVDVGGVVITASGLPETSMGSLVTPELVVEEPPGFRGTSFASPLVAGLAATLADPAEFVATARLPFALSPLLMLANLFAQHPESVTARAVATLHEGFLRFAAAIPAPHRHWEEASVTSPCALCALLLVDWYDAFSASLLAGSSEEGIERGLGIARIAAVLAPRSASTAGNVGAGWKRSADFVTGPERAARLERAHTYFARAAELAPEVAVYGTLRDGLAHPAPPDSRSRPDR
;
A
#
# COMPACT_ATOMS: atom_id res chain seq x y z
N MET A 1 26.09 -7.37 -1.46
CA MET A 1 27.55 -7.54 -1.25
C MET A 1 28.14 -6.16 -1.03
N THR A 2 28.65 -5.88 0.16
CA THR A 2 29.34 -4.61 0.44
C THR A 2 30.80 -4.72 0.01
N GLY A 3 31.24 -3.82 -0.87
CA GLY A 3 32.67 -3.65 -1.15
C GLY A 3 33.43 -3.14 0.07
N PRO A 4 34.78 -3.18 0.05
CA PRO A 4 35.62 -2.80 1.18
C PRO A 4 35.46 -1.34 1.66
N ASP A 5 34.79 -0.48 0.88
CA ASP A 5 34.53 0.93 1.22
C ASP A 5 33.07 1.23 1.62
N GLY A 6 32.25 0.19 1.91
CA GLY A 6 30.83 0.37 2.23
C GLY A 6 29.92 0.61 1.02
N ALA A 7 30.42 0.40 -0.19
CA ALA A 7 29.66 0.53 -1.42
C ALA A 7 28.78 -0.71 -1.69
N LEU A 8 27.50 -0.49 -2.00
CA LEU A 8 26.52 -1.54 -2.31
C LEU A 8 26.34 -1.69 -3.82
N ALA A 9 26.24 -2.95 -4.28
CA ALA A 9 25.97 -3.28 -5.68
C ALA A 9 24.49 -3.02 -6.02
N THR A 10 24.23 -2.39 -7.17
CA THR A 10 22.89 -2.24 -7.74
C THR A 10 22.33 -3.61 -8.12
N SER A 11 21.00 -3.75 -8.17
CA SER A 11 20.31 -4.97 -8.59
C SER A 11 20.32 -5.13 -10.12
N GLY A 12 21.50 -5.09 -10.74
CA GLY A 12 21.69 -5.13 -12.21
C GLY A 12 20.98 -6.32 -12.86
N ASP A 13 21.19 -7.53 -12.35
CA ASP A 13 20.54 -8.75 -12.86
C ASP A 13 19.00 -8.69 -12.79
N ALA A 14 18.45 -8.10 -11.73
CA ALA A 14 17.01 -7.93 -11.57
C ALA A 14 16.46 -6.92 -12.58
N SER A 15 17.24 -5.85 -12.84
CA SER A 15 16.88 -4.80 -13.80
C SER A 15 16.87 -5.34 -15.24
N GLU A 16 17.90 -6.09 -15.62
CA GLU A 16 17.96 -6.74 -16.93
C GLU A 16 16.86 -7.79 -17.12
N ASN A 17 16.59 -8.57 -16.08
CA ASN A 17 15.47 -9.52 -16.13
C ASN A 17 14.13 -8.78 -16.29
N PHE A 18 13.93 -7.68 -15.57
CA PHE A 18 12.74 -6.86 -15.69
C PHE A 18 12.58 -6.31 -17.13
N LEU A 19 13.61 -5.69 -17.70
CA LEU A 19 13.55 -5.12 -19.05
C LEU A 19 13.26 -6.18 -20.12
N ARG A 20 13.78 -7.40 -19.94
CA ARG A 20 13.54 -8.51 -20.88
C ARG A 20 12.14 -9.12 -20.76
N THR A 21 11.65 -9.29 -19.54
CA THR A 21 10.47 -10.12 -19.25
C THR A 21 9.21 -9.33 -18.94
N ALA A 22 9.36 -8.13 -18.37
CA ALA A 22 8.28 -7.34 -17.82
C ALA A 22 8.00 -6.04 -18.57
N PHE A 23 8.89 -5.60 -19.46
CA PHE A 23 8.73 -4.37 -20.24
C PHE A 23 8.77 -4.65 -21.74
N ASP A 24 7.95 -3.92 -22.49
CA ASP A 24 8.00 -3.91 -23.94
C ASP A 24 8.57 -2.58 -24.46
N PRO A 25 9.82 -2.57 -24.94
CA PRO A 25 10.44 -1.33 -25.44
C PRO A 25 9.77 -0.78 -26.69
N SER A 26 9.01 -1.59 -27.44
CA SER A 26 8.35 -1.14 -28.67
C SER A 26 7.08 -0.33 -28.40
N SER A 27 6.30 -0.73 -27.40
CA SER A 27 5.08 -0.06 -26.98
C SER A 27 5.28 0.89 -25.80
N GLY A 28 6.38 0.73 -25.05
CA GLY A 28 6.62 1.45 -23.80
C GLY A 28 5.76 0.93 -22.63
N GLU A 29 5.17 -0.25 -22.76
CA GLU A 29 4.23 -0.79 -21.78
C GLU A 29 4.81 -1.94 -20.94
N LEU A 30 4.24 -2.12 -19.74
CA LEU A 30 4.51 -3.30 -18.92
C LEU A 30 3.75 -4.52 -19.46
N ARG A 31 4.48 -5.63 -19.64
CA ARG A 31 3.97 -6.95 -20.08
C ARG A 31 3.42 -7.79 -18.94
N VAL A 32 3.83 -7.51 -17.71
CA VAL A 32 3.42 -8.24 -16.50
C VAL A 32 2.05 -7.83 -16.02
N ALA A 33 1.38 -8.76 -15.34
CA ALA A 33 0.09 -8.51 -14.72
C ALA A 33 0.21 -7.38 -13.67
N ARG A 34 -0.67 -6.38 -13.76
CA ARG A 34 -0.76 -5.25 -12.84
C ARG A 34 -1.64 -5.63 -11.66
N THR A 35 -1.16 -6.55 -10.83
CA THR A 35 -1.90 -7.11 -9.69
C THR A 35 -1.40 -6.55 -8.37
N GLY A 36 -2.24 -6.64 -7.34
CA GLY A 36 -1.91 -6.20 -5.99
C GLY A 36 -2.27 -4.74 -5.74
N ARG A 37 -2.28 -4.38 -4.46
CA ARG A 37 -2.92 -3.14 -4.00
C ARG A 37 -2.32 -1.86 -4.57
N ILE A 38 -1.00 -1.84 -4.81
CA ILE A 38 -0.35 -0.68 -5.43
C ILE A 38 -0.85 -0.45 -6.85
N TRP A 39 -1.05 -1.51 -7.64
CA TRP A 39 -1.60 -1.41 -8.98
C TRP A 39 -3.09 -1.08 -8.97
N GLU A 40 -3.86 -1.64 -8.03
CA GLU A 40 -5.26 -1.26 -7.83
C GLU A 40 -5.38 0.25 -7.56
N ALA A 41 -4.52 0.81 -6.71
CA ALA A 41 -4.47 2.25 -6.42
C ALA A 41 -4.04 3.09 -7.64
N ILE A 42 -2.97 2.68 -8.34
CA ILE A 42 -2.51 3.34 -9.57
C ILE A 42 -3.62 3.38 -10.62
N LEU A 43 -4.24 2.23 -10.91
CA LEU A 43 -5.32 2.13 -11.89
C LEU A 43 -6.55 2.94 -11.44
N THR A 44 -6.85 2.96 -10.14
CA THR A 44 -7.89 3.82 -9.58
C THR A 44 -7.63 5.31 -9.83
N ALA A 45 -6.38 5.76 -9.72
CA ALA A 45 -6.00 7.13 -10.07
C ALA A 45 -6.15 7.39 -11.58
N GLN A 46 -5.63 6.49 -12.41
CA GLN A 46 -5.64 6.61 -13.86
C GLN A 46 -7.05 6.59 -14.46
N ASP A 47 -7.94 5.71 -13.97
CA ASP A 47 -9.35 5.65 -14.37
C ASP A 47 -10.09 6.94 -14.03
N ALA A 48 -9.68 7.62 -12.94
CA ALA A 48 -10.18 8.94 -12.56
C ALA A 48 -9.54 10.09 -13.36
N GLY A 49 -8.76 9.79 -14.40
CA GLY A 49 -8.08 10.78 -15.24
C GLY A 49 -6.81 11.39 -14.61
N ARG A 50 -6.38 10.91 -13.44
CA ARG A 50 -5.18 11.40 -12.76
C ARG A 50 -3.95 10.64 -13.25
N GLN A 51 -3.29 11.19 -14.26
CA GLN A 51 -2.12 10.59 -14.90
C GLN A 51 -0.79 11.23 -14.50
N GLY A 52 -0.82 12.20 -13.58
CA GLY A 52 0.35 12.97 -13.13
C GLY A 52 0.77 14.11 -14.04
N ALA A 53 -0.15 14.65 -14.85
CA ALA A 53 0.13 15.80 -15.70
C ALA A 53 0.57 17.00 -14.85
N GLY A 54 1.71 17.60 -15.21
CA GLY A 54 2.29 18.74 -14.49
C GLY A 54 3.15 18.37 -13.27
N ALA A 55 3.16 17.09 -12.87
CA ALA A 55 4.05 16.62 -11.81
C ALA A 55 5.49 16.44 -12.34
N LEU A 56 6.45 16.81 -11.50
CA LEU A 56 7.88 16.56 -11.72
C LEU A 56 8.41 15.62 -10.64
N VAL A 57 8.89 14.46 -11.07
CA VAL A 57 9.50 13.44 -10.20
C VAL A 57 11.01 13.41 -10.45
N ALA A 58 11.79 13.78 -9.44
CA ALA A 58 13.24 13.60 -9.48
C ALA A 58 13.62 12.16 -9.16
N ILE A 59 14.47 11.56 -9.99
CA ILE A 59 14.97 10.19 -9.83
C ILE A 59 16.47 10.29 -9.68
N LEU A 60 16.94 10.02 -8.46
CA LEU A 60 18.36 10.00 -8.13
C LEU A 60 18.81 8.55 -8.14
N ASP A 61 19.38 8.13 -9.26
CA ASP A 61 19.82 6.76 -9.51
C ASP A 61 21.02 6.79 -10.47
N GLY A 62 21.40 5.64 -11.02
CA GLY A 62 22.43 5.52 -12.04
C GLY A 62 21.92 4.87 -13.31
N GLU A 63 22.80 4.80 -14.31
CA GLU A 63 22.63 3.85 -15.42
C GLU A 63 21.34 4.08 -16.24
N PHE A 64 21.09 5.34 -16.60
CA PHE A 64 19.93 5.74 -17.41
C PHE A 64 20.19 5.52 -18.91
N ASP A 65 19.39 4.65 -19.53
CA ASP A 65 19.28 4.48 -20.98
C ASP A 65 18.15 5.37 -21.51
N LEU A 66 18.51 6.58 -21.95
CA LEU A 66 17.56 7.54 -22.48
C LEU A 66 16.86 7.07 -23.77
N THR A 67 17.37 6.03 -24.44
CA THR A 67 16.71 5.49 -25.64
C THR A 67 15.46 4.67 -25.30
N MET A 68 15.36 4.21 -24.05
CA MET A 68 14.19 3.45 -23.55
C MET A 68 13.14 4.34 -22.87
N ILE A 69 13.54 5.51 -22.40
CA ILE A 69 12.66 6.43 -21.69
C ILE A 69 12.01 7.38 -22.70
N PRO A 70 10.68 7.53 -22.72
CA PRO A 70 10.02 8.43 -23.66
C PRO A 70 10.58 9.85 -23.58
N ALA A 71 11.22 10.33 -24.65
CA ALA A 71 11.97 11.60 -24.64
C ALA A 71 11.12 12.81 -24.20
N GLY A 72 9.83 12.85 -24.57
CA GLY A 72 8.90 13.90 -24.16
C GLY A 72 8.56 13.92 -22.66
N ARG A 73 8.98 12.89 -21.91
CA ARG A 73 8.80 12.76 -20.46
C ARG A 73 10.07 13.09 -19.68
N VAL A 74 11.23 13.13 -20.33
CA VAL A 74 12.49 13.49 -19.68
C VAL A 74 12.58 15.01 -19.53
N HIS A 75 12.73 15.48 -18.31
CA HIS A 75 12.86 16.91 -18.03
C HIS A 75 14.18 17.44 -18.61
N PRO A 76 14.21 18.62 -19.26
CA PRO A 76 15.42 19.14 -19.91
C PRO A 76 16.61 19.38 -18.98
N ALA A 77 16.34 19.58 -17.69
CA ALA A 77 17.37 19.79 -16.68
C ALA A 77 18.02 18.50 -16.15
N SER A 78 17.69 17.34 -16.73
CA SER A 78 18.25 16.04 -16.34
C SER A 78 19.77 16.03 -16.51
N GLN A 79 20.46 15.42 -15.55
CA GLN A 79 21.91 15.32 -15.48
C GLN A 79 22.29 13.84 -15.54
N VAL A 80 22.32 13.28 -16.74
CA VAL A 80 22.75 11.90 -16.97
C VAL A 80 24.14 11.89 -17.57
N ALA A 81 24.98 10.92 -17.20
CA ALA A 81 26.27 10.74 -17.85
C ALA A 81 26.08 10.42 -19.34
N ALA A 82 26.93 10.99 -20.19
CA ALA A 82 26.91 10.74 -21.64
C ALA A 82 27.42 9.34 -22.02
N SER A 83 27.81 8.51 -21.05
CA SER A 83 28.34 7.18 -21.29
C SER A 83 27.22 6.22 -21.69
N PRO A 84 27.43 5.36 -22.71
CA PRO A 84 26.48 4.30 -22.98
C PRO A 84 26.31 3.44 -21.71
N PRO A 85 25.08 3.03 -21.36
CA PRO A 85 24.86 2.13 -20.23
C PRO A 85 25.78 0.92 -20.37
N SER A 86 26.38 0.47 -19.27
CA SER A 86 27.09 -0.82 -19.30
C SER A 86 26.08 -1.91 -19.67
N GLU A 87 26.53 -3.00 -20.31
CA GLU A 87 25.67 -4.16 -20.61
C GLU A 87 25.04 -4.79 -19.35
N THR A 88 25.49 -4.39 -18.16
CA THR A 88 25.12 -4.97 -16.87
C THR A 88 24.47 -3.96 -15.90
N GLY A 89 24.02 -2.80 -16.40
CA GLY A 89 23.53 -1.73 -15.54
C GLY A 89 22.50 -0.86 -16.24
N ARG A 90 21.23 -1.00 -15.84
CA ARG A 90 20.09 -0.19 -16.31
C ARG A 90 19.09 0.10 -15.17
N HIS A 91 19.57 0.12 -13.94
CA HIS A 91 18.71 0.21 -12.77
C HIS A 91 17.85 1.49 -12.79
N GLY A 92 18.46 2.66 -12.96
CA GLY A 92 17.73 3.93 -13.05
C GLY A 92 16.76 4.01 -14.22
N THR A 93 17.04 3.28 -15.31
CA THR A 93 16.09 3.14 -16.44
C THR A 93 14.81 2.44 -16.00
N VAL A 94 14.93 1.30 -15.30
CA VAL A 94 13.77 0.56 -14.78
C VAL A 94 12.99 1.42 -13.79
N VAL A 95 13.68 2.10 -12.88
CA VAL A 95 13.08 3.01 -11.91
C VAL A 95 12.25 4.10 -12.62
N ALA A 96 12.81 4.74 -13.65
CA ALA A 96 12.10 5.75 -14.44
C ALA A 96 10.87 5.19 -15.18
N LEU A 97 11.00 4.00 -15.78
CA LEU A 97 9.89 3.34 -16.46
C LEU A 97 8.75 2.98 -15.49
N LEU A 98 9.06 2.57 -14.26
CA LEU A 98 8.05 2.26 -13.25
C LEU A 98 7.33 3.50 -12.73
N VAL A 99 8.04 4.60 -12.52
CA VAL A 99 7.41 5.91 -12.22
C VAL A 99 6.43 6.28 -13.33
N LEU A 100 6.85 6.18 -14.59
CA LEU A 100 6.03 6.53 -15.75
C LEU A 100 4.89 5.54 -16.00
N ALA A 101 5.04 4.27 -15.63
CA ALA A 101 3.93 3.32 -15.72
C ALA A 101 2.81 3.66 -14.74
N ALA A 102 3.15 4.24 -13.57
CA ALA A 102 2.19 4.71 -12.59
C ALA A 102 1.62 6.10 -12.92
N ALA A 103 2.47 7.03 -13.39
CA ALA A 103 2.08 8.39 -13.79
C ALA A 103 2.54 8.70 -15.23
N PRO A 104 1.81 8.23 -16.25
CA PRO A 104 2.25 8.32 -17.65
C PRO A 104 2.29 9.75 -18.21
N ALA A 105 1.68 10.72 -17.54
CA ALA A 105 1.71 12.12 -17.93
C ALA A 105 2.73 12.97 -17.14
N ALA A 106 3.41 12.40 -16.15
CA ALA A 106 4.44 13.10 -15.38
C ALA A 106 5.71 13.37 -16.20
N GLN A 107 6.53 14.31 -15.73
CA GLN A 107 7.90 14.47 -16.17
C GLN A 107 8.86 13.86 -15.15
N VAL A 108 9.96 13.28 -15.64
CA VAL A 108 11.03 12.73 -14.81
C VAL A 108 12.30 13.56 -14.95
N LEU A 109 12.85 14.00 -13.81
CA LEU A 109 14.16 14.63 -13.73
C LEU A 109 15.18 13.57 -13.34
N LEU A 110 15.99 13.14 -14.29
CA LEU A 110 16.97 12.06 -14.08
C LEU A 110 18.28 12.67 -13.59
N ILE A 111 18.78 12.23 -12.44
CA ILE A 111 20.00 12.74 -11.83
C ILE A 111 20.92 11.56 -11.53
N ASP A 112 22.03 11.49 -12.25
CA ASP A 112 23.05 10.46 -12.09
C ASP A 112 23.86 10.69 -10.81
N VAL A 113 23.71 9.77 -9.85
CA VAL A 113 24.40 9.81 -8.56
C VAL A 113 25.55 8.79 -8.45
N MET A 114 25.92 8.14 -9.56
CA MET A 114 26.98 7.13 -9.59
C MET A 114 28.37 7.75 -9.71
N ALA A 115 29.36 7.11 -9.11
CA ALA A 115 30.78 7.31 -9.43
C ALA A 115 31.43 5.96 -9.72
N GLY A 116 31.58 5.66 -11.02
CA GLY A 116 31.88 4.30 -11.44
C GLY A 116 30.68 3.38 -11.16
N PRO A 117 30.88 2.17 -10.58
CA PRO A 117 29.79 1.22 -10.34
C PRO A 117 29.06 1.46 -9.00
N PHE A 118 29.36 2.55 -8.30
CA PHE A 118 28.86 2.77 -6.93
C PHE A 118 28.11 4.10 -6.79
N VAL A 119 27.03 4.08 -6.02
CA VAL A 119 26.32 5.29 -5.60
C VAL A 119 27.16 6.03 -4.57
N ARG A 120 27.25 7.36 -4.68
CA ARG A 120 28.00 8.21 -3.76
C ARG A 120 27.10 9.13 -2.92
N PRO A 121 27.20 9.12 -1.57
CA PRO A 121 26.41 10.00 -0.71
C PRO A 121 26.50 11.50 -1.04
N ASP A 122 27.69 12.02 -1.39
CA ASP A 122 27.89 13.43 -1.76
C ASP A 122 27.17 13.79 -3.06
N LYS A 123 27.12 12.86 -4.02
CA LYS A 123 26.36 13.04 -5.26
C LYS A 123 24.86 13.00 -5.02
N VAL A 124 24.39 12.15 -4.10
CA VAL A 124 22.98 12.11 -3.70
C VAL A 124 22.58 13.43 -3.05
N ALA A 125 23.40 13.95 -2.12
CA ALA A 125 23.18 15.24 -1.49
C ALA A 125 23.12 16.39 -2.52
N ALA A 126 24.03 16.41 -3.49
CA ALA A 126 24.00 17.37 -4.60
C ALA A 126 22.77 17.20 -5.50
N GLY A 127 22.38 15.95 -5.77
CA GLY A 127 21.17 15.64 -6.53
C GLY A 127 19.89 16.10 -5.85
N LEU A 128 19.82 16.02 -4.51
CA LEU A 128 18.68 16.50 -3.73
C LEU A 128 18.55 18.02 -3.86
N ALA A 129 19.66 18.75 -3.74
CA ALA A 129 19.69 20.19 -3.99
C ALA A 129 19.21 20.50 -5.42
N ARG A 130 19.68 19.72 -6.40
CA ARG A 130 19.28 19.90 -7.81
C ARG A 130 17.79 19.64 -8.04
N ALA A 131 17.23 18.62 -7.40
CA ALA A 131 15.81 18.31 -7.46
C ALA A 131 14.96 19.48 -6.92
N ALA A 132 15.36 20.04 -5.78
CA ALA A 132 14.71 21.21 -5.19
C ALA A 132 14.82 22.45 -6.09
N GLU A 133 15.99 22.73 -6.66
CA GLU A 133 16.18 23.84 -7.62
C GLU A 133 15.26 23.73 -8.84
N CYS A 134 15.00 22.51 -9.31
CA CYS A 134 14.11 22.25 -10.45
C CYS A 134 12.63 22.25 -10.06
N GLY A 135 12.30 22.40 -8.78
CA GLY A 135 10.91 22.37 -8.30
C GLY A 135 10.29 20.97 -8.33
N ALA A 136 11.07 19.90 -8.19
CA ALA A 136 10.52 18.56 -8.09
C ALA A 136 9.71 18.43 -6.79
N ALA A 137 8.42 18.12 -6.92
CA ALA A 137 7.55 17.88 -5.77
C ALA A 137 7.77 16.49 -5.15
N ILE A 138 8.37 15.58 -5.91
CA ILE A 138 8.60 14.19 -5.50
C ILE A 138 10.04 13.83 -5.84
N VAL A 139 10.71 13.17 -4.90
CA VAL A 139 12.06 12.61 -5.08
C VAL A 139 12.01 11.11 -4.83
N ASN A 140 12.39 10.31 -5.83
CA ASN A 140 12.57 8.87 -5.68
C ASN A 140 14.05 8.53 -5.44
N LEU A 141 14.32 7.78 -4.37
CA LEU A 141 15.63 7.27 -3.98
C LEU A 141 15.57 5.73 -3.92
N SER A 142 15.80 5.08 -5.06
CA SER A 142 15.93 3.60 -5.13
C SER A 142 17.34 3.11 -4.80
N VAL A 143 18.09 3.91 -4.03
CA VAL A 143 19.47 3.68 -3.62
C VAL A 143 19.54 3.59 -2.10
N GLU A 144 20.45 2.76 -1.59
CA GLU A 144 20.61 2.48 -0.17
C GLU A 144 22.05 2.75 0.29
N PHE A 145 22.18 3.24 1.52
CA PHE A 145 23.45 3.46 2.20
C PHE A 145 23.45 2.76 3.56
N PRO A 146 24.59 2.14 3.95
CA PRO A 146 24.79 1.71 5.33
C PRO A 146 24.54 2.88 6.29
N THR A 147 23.79 2.62 7.37
CA THR A 147 23.40 3.64 8.34
C THR A 147 23.55 3.14 9.77
N ASP A 148 23.57 4.07 10.71
CA ASP A 148 23.44 3.83 12.15
C ASP A 148 22.13 4.38 12.72
N CYS A 149 21.12 4.55 11.85
CA CYS A 149 19.75 4.74 12.29
C CYS A 149 19.37 3.67 13.31
N SER A 150 18.57 4.08 14.31
CA SER A 150 17.97 3.16 15.28
C SER A 150 16.46 3.15 15.08
N ARG A 151 15.88 1.96 15.12
CA ARG A 151 14.44 1.81 15.14
C ARG A 151 13.88 2.28 16.46
N ARG A 152 12.66 2.83 16.42
CA ARG A 152 11.95 3.16 17.64
C ARG A 152 11.66 1.85 18.36
N ASP A 153 12.06 1.78 19.61
CA ASP A 153 11.78 0.61 20.43
C ASP A 153 10.28 0.57 20.70
N ALA A 154 9.61 -0.46 20.18
CA ALA A 154 8.20 -0.73 20.38
C ALA A 154 7.95 -1.80 21.46
N THR A 155 8.99 -2.27 22.16
CA THR A 155 8.85 -3.36 23.16
C THR A 155 7.99 -3.00 24.37
N TRP A 156 7.78 -1.70 24.62
CA TRP A 156 6.85 -1.21 25.63
C TRP A 156 5.38 -1.29 25.20
N ILE A 157 5.12 -1.49 23.90
CA ILE A 157 3.79 -1.71 23.36
C ILE A 157 3.49 -3.21 23.47
N ASP A 158 2.51 -3.56 24.29
CA ASP A 158 2.17 -4.95 24.57
C ASP A 158 1.40 -5.55 23.39
N SER A 159 2.15 -6.16 22.46
CA SER A 159 1.60 -6.83 21.28
C SER A 159 0.87 -8.13 21.61
N SER A 160 1.05 -8.68 22.83
CA SER A 160 0.35 -9.91 23.25
C SER A 160 -1.15 -9.67 23.45
N LEU A 161 -1.55 -8.45 23.80
CA LEU A 161 -2.96 -8.04 23.90
C LEU A 161 -3.69 -8.12 22.55
N ALA A 162 -2.99 -7.93 21.43
CA ALA A 162 -3.57 -8.09 20.09
C ALA A 162 -3.79 -9.57 19.71
N LEU A 163 -3.28 -10.50 20.52
CA LEU A 163 -3.46 -11.95 20.36
C LEU A 163 -4.54 -12.54 21.30
N GLU A 164 -5.10 -11.73 22.19
CA GLU A 164 -6.22 -12.12 23.05
C GLU A 164 -7.55 -12.02 22.28
N ILE A 165 -8.37 -13.09 22.26
CA ILE A 165 -9.66 -13.11 21.53
C ILE A 165 -10.73 -12.23 22.20
N ASP A 166 -10.63 -11.95 23.50
CA ASP A 166 -11.55 -11.05 24.22
C ASP A 166 -10.75 -10.14 25.16
N PRO A 167 -9.99 -9.18 24.60
CA PRO A 167 -9.09 -8.36 25.38
C PRO A 167 -9.89 -7.38 26.24
N ASP A 168 -9.40 -7.11 27.45
CA ASP A 168 -9.98 -6.08 28.31
C ASP A 168 -9.88 -4.71 27.63
N PRO A 169 -11.01 -4.01 27.33
CA PRO A 169 -10.96 -2.71 26.66
C PRO A 169 -10.13 -1.67 27.41
N ALA A 170 -10.08 -1.73 28.74
CA ALA A 170 -9.29 -0.80 29.55
C ALA A 170 -7.77 -0.98 29.35
N ARG A 171 -7.34 -2.15 28.87
CA ARG A 171 -5.94 -2.45 28.52
C ARG A 171 -5.69 -2.29 27.03
N PHE A 172 -6.61 -2.74 26.18
CA PHE A 172 -6.44 -2.76 24.72
C PHE A 172 -6.51 -1.37 24.07
N LEU A 173 -7.50 -0.55 24.42
CA LEU A 173 -7.69 0.74 23.76
C LEU A 173 -6.51 1.71 23.98
N PRO A 174 -5.90 1.80 25.19
CA PRO A 174 -4.67 2.54 25.37
C PRO A 174 -3.49 2.02 24.52
N GLN A 175 -3.44 0.72 24.21
CA GLN A 175 -2.43 0.20 23.27
C GLN A 175 -2.71 0.68 21.86
N VAL A 176 -3.96 0.70 21.40
CA VAL A 176 -4.32 1.28 20.09
C VAL A 176 -3.84 2.74 20.00
N ASP A 177 -4.11 3.54 21.03
CA ASP A 177 -3.63 4.94 21.08
C ASP A 177 -2.09 5.01 21.03
N ALA A 178 -1.40 4.11 21.74
CA ALA A 178 0.05 4.01 21.73
C ALA A 178 0.62 3.64 20.35
N TRP A 179 0.00 2.70 19.64
CA TRP A 179 0.37 2.33 18.27
C TRP A 179 0.17 3.51 17.29
N ILE A 180 -0.93 4.24 17.42
CA ILE A 180 -1.19 5.47 16.65
C ILE A 180 -0.10 6.51 16.91
N ALA A 181 0.26 6.75 18.18
CA ALA A 181 1.32 7.69 18.54
C ALA A 181 2.74 7.21 18.15
N HIS A 182 2.92 5.90 17.95
CA HIS A 182 4.17 5.25 17.57
C HIS A 182 4.24 4.90 16.07
N ALA A 183 3.33 5.43 15.25
CA ALA A 183 3.26 5.08 13.82
C ALA A 183 4.57 5.35 13.04
N GLU A 184 5.48 6.16 13.60
CA GLU A 184 6.83 6.37 13.09
C GLU A 184 7.79 5.23 13.51
N PRO A 185 8.34 4.44 12.57
CA PRO A 185 9.12 3.25 12.91
C PRO A 185 10.56 3.53 13.37
N TYR A 186 11.05 4.77 13.27
CA TYR A 186 12.43 5.15 13.60
C TYR A 186 12.52 6.00 14.88
N ALA A 187 13.56 5.76 15.70
CA ALA A 187 13.71 6.38 17.02
C ALA A 187 14.11 7.85 16.95
N GLY A 188 14.70 8.27 15.83
CA GLY A 188 15.09 9.63 15.55
C GLY A 188 14.72 10.00 14.12
N SER A 189 14.84 11.29 13.80
CA SER A 189 14.48 11.81 12.49
C SER A 189 15.54 11.60 11.40
N ARG A 190 16.72 11.07 11.77
CA ARG A 190 17.91 10.91 10.91
C ARG A 190 18.92 9.92 11.50
N CYS A 191 19.98 9.64 10.73
CA CYS A 191 21.16 8.89 11.19
C CYS A 191 21.75 9.47 12.49
N ALA A 192 22.33 8.60 13.34
CA ALA A 192 22.94 9.03 14.59
C ALA A 192 24.28 9.73 14.35
N ARG A 193 25.08 9.25 13.39
CA ARG A 193 26.28 9.93 12.90
C ARG A 193 25.91 11.02 11.88
N ALA A 194 26.81 11.99 11.75
CA ALA A 194 26.73 13.02 10.72
C ALA A 194 26.58 12.35 9.33
N CYS A 195 25.55 12.74 8.60
CA CYS A 195 25.17 12.12 7.34
C CYS A 195 24.76 13.23 6.37
N GLU A 196 25.56 13.45 5.34
CA GLU A 196 25.33 14.51 4.36
C GLU A 196 24.01 14.34 3.58
N VAL A 197 23.57 13.09 3.37
CA VAL A 197 22.29 12.79 2.75
C VAL A 197 21.14 13.23 3.66
N CYS A 198 21.18 12.91 4.96
CA CYS A 198 20.18 13.38 5.92
C CYS A 198 20.20 14.91 6.05
N ASP A 199 21.37 15.54 6.03
CA ASP A 199 21.48 17.00 6.08
C ASP A 199 20.92 17.66 4.82
N ALA A 200 21.08 17.05 3.65
CA ALA A 200 20.48 17.51 2.39
C ALA A 200 18.95 17.31 2.38
N LEU A 201 18.47 16.17 2.86
CA LEU A 201 17.02 15.91 3.02
C LEU A 201 16.37 16.94 3.95
N GLY A 202 17.02 17.30 5.06
CA GLY A 202 16.55 18.32 5.99
C GLY A 202 16.57 19.75 5.45
N ARG A 203 17.07 19.98 4.22
CA ARG A 203 17.06 21.28 3.53
C ARG A 203 16.10 21.32 2.34
N LEU A 204 15.43 20.22 2.04
CA LEU A 204 14.40 20.22 1.00
C LEU A 204 13.26 21.18 1.42
N PRO A 205 12.64 21.88 0.47
CA PRO A 205 11.46 22.70 0.75
C PRO A 205 10.33 21.88 1.38
N ASP A 206 9.53 22.52 2.22
CA ASP A 206 8.30 21.92 2.75
C ASP A 206 7.39 21.49 1.59
N GLY A 207 6.74 20.33 1.75
CA GLY A 207 5.85 19.75 0.75
C GLY A 207 6.54 18.85 -0.29
N VAL A 208 7.87 18.79 -0.33
CA VAL A 208 8.57 17.79 -1.15
C VAL A 208 8.44 16.40 -0.52
N LEU A 209 7.82 15.47 -1.23
CA LEU A 209 7.75 14.08 -0.83
C LEU A 209 9.03 13.35 -1.24
N VAL A 210 9.68 12.69 -0.29
CA VAL A 210 10.78 11.77 -0.58
C VAL A 210 10.28 10.33 -0.43
N VAL A 211 10.46 9.51 -1.47
CA VAL A 211 10.13 8.08 -1.45
C VAL A 211 11.43 7.29 -1.61
N ALA A 212 11.76 6.46 -0.63
CA ALA A 212 13.02 5.75 -0.57
C ALA A 212 12.82 4.24 -0.47
N ALA A 213 13.66 3.47 -1.15
CA ALA A 213 13.66 2.02 -0.97
C ALA A 213 14.20 1.67 0.43
N SER A 214 13.49 0.83 1.18
CA SER A 214 13.91 0.37 2.51
C SER A 214 14.98 -0.74 2.49
N GLY A 215 15.51 -1.03 1.31
CA GLY A 215 16.61 -1.95 1.10
C GLY A 215 16.22 -3.42 1.05
N ASN A 216 17.16 -4.26 0.61
CA ASN A 216 17.00 -5.72 0.50
C ASN A 216 17.79 -6.48 1.57
N ILE A 217 18.37 -5.75 2.52
CA ILE A 217 19.24 -6.24 3.57
C ILE A 217 18.45 -6.24 4.89
N ARG A 218 18.84 -7.09 5.84
CA ARG A 218 18.18 -7.17 7.17
C ARG A 218 18.35 -5.90 8.00
N ASP A 219 19.36 -5.09 7.69
CA ASP A 219 19.70 -3.89 8.43
C ASP A 219 18.97 -2.66 7.88
N GLN A 220 18.85 -1.64 8.72
CA GLN A 220 18.29 -0.35 8.33
C GLN A 220 19.15 0.30 7.25
N VAL A 221 18.52 1.10 6.39
CA VAL A 221 19.21 1.83 5.33
C VAL A 221 18.83 3.30 5.32
N CYS A 222 19.82 4.17 5.15
CA CYS A 222 19.61 5.55 4.74
C CYS A 222 19.37 5.55 3.23
N PRO A 223 18.45 6.35 2.66
CA PRO A 223 17.67 7.42 3.29
C PRO A 223 16.29 7.01 3.83
N ALA A 224 15.89 5.74 3.74
CA ALA A 224 14.56 5.29 4.18
C ALA A 224 14.28 5.52 5.68
N CYS A 225 15.33 5.60 6.52
CA CYS A 225 15.18 5.92 7.94
C CYS A 225 15.05 7.42 8.27
N PHE A 226 15.03 8.31 7.29
CA PHE A 226 14.84 9.74 7.51
C PHE A 226 13.35 10.06 7.71
N ALA A 227 12.98 10.82 8.74
CA ALA A 227 11.56 11.04 9.07
C ALA A 227 10.77 11.78 7.98
N GLY A 228 11.43 12.56 7.13
CA GLY A 228 10.80 13.21 5.97
C GLY A 228 10.72 12.34 4.73
N ALA A 229 11.16 11.08 4.79
CA ALA A 229 11.10 10.14 3.68
C ALA A 229 10.13 9.01 4.00
N VAL A 230 9.45 8.51 2.96
CA VAL A 230 8.62 7.32 3.03
C VAL A 230 9.44 6.12 2.60
N GLY A 231 9.78 5.26 3.57
CA GLY A 231 10.49 4.01 3.33
C GLY A 231 9.56 2.93 2.75
N VAL A 232 9.84 2.45 1.54
CA VAL A 232 8.99 1.48 0.83
C VAL A 232 9.71 0.15 0.62
N GLY A 233 8.99 -0.94 0.88
CA GLY A 233 9.42 -2.31 0.58
C GLY A 233 8.34 -3.13 -0.11
N PHE A 234 8.73 -4.30 -0.63
CA PHE A 234 7.82 -5.30 -1.15
C PHE A 234 7.53 -6.39 -0.12
N GLN A 235 6.32 -6.96 -0.16
CA GLN A 235 5.94 -8.22 0.50
C GLN A 235 5.18 -9.13 -0.45
N ARG A 236 5.07 -10.41 -0.09
CA ARG A 236 4.12 -11.33 -0.72
C ARG A 236 2.91 -11.47 0.18
N THR A 237 1.75 -11.14 -0.33
CA THR A 237 0.46 -11.25 0.37
C THR A 237 -0.21 -12.56 0.01
N GLN A 238 -1.09 -13.04 0.88
CA GLN A 238 -2.04 -14.11 0.60
C GLN A 238 -3.46 -13.58 0.88
N ARG A 239 -4.46 -13.99 0.09
CA ARG A 239 -5.87 -13.72 0.41
C ARG A 239 -6.47 -14.94 1.11
N VAL A 240 -7.20 -14.71 2.20
CA VAL A 240 -7.80 -15.76 3.05
C VAL A 240 -9.30 -15.53 3.14
N ASP A 241 -10.08 -16.60 2.98
CA ASP A 241 -11.54 -16.60 3.16
C ASP A 241 -11.91 -16.92 4.61
N VAL A 242 -12.82 -16.13 5.16
CA VAL A 242 -13.36 -16.30 6.50
C VAL A 242 -14.87 -16.06 6.49
N GLY A 243 -15.65 -17.16 6.50
CA GLY A 243 -17.11 -17.07 6.59
C GLY A 243 -17.77 -16.37 5.40
N GLY A 244 -17.17 -16.45 4.21
CA GLY A 244 -17.65 -15.81 2.99
C GLY A 244 -17.22 -14.35 2.84
N VAL A 245 -16.30 -13.88 3.69
CA VAL A 245 -15.61 -12.59 3.62
C VAL A 245 -14.13 -12.85 3.36
N VAL A 246 -13.57 -12.23 2.33
CA VAL A 246 -12.15 -12.40 1.98
C VAL A 246 -11.36 -11.23 2.52
N ILE A 247 -10.31 -11.53 3.26
CA ILE A 247 -9.36 -10.56 3.80
C ILE A 247 -7.97 -10.82 3.22
N THR A 248 -7.16 -9.77 3.07
CA THR A 248 -5.75 -9.93 2.71
C THR A 248 -4.96 -10.22 3.99
N ALA A 249 -4.36 -11.40 4.08
CA ALA A 249 -3.43 -11.76 5.14
C ALA A 249 -1.99 -11.60 4.63
N SER A 250 -1.17 -10.81 5.33
CA SER A 250 0.25 -10.72 5.02
C SER A 250 0.93 -12.07 5.33
N GLY A 251 1.43 -12.75 4.29
CA GLY A 251 2.29 -13.91 4.46
C GLY A 251 3.71 -13.46 4.75
N LEU A 252 4.38 -14.08 5.73
CA LEU A 252 5.84 -14.00 5.81
C LEU A 252 6.40 -14.83 4.63
N PRO A 253 7.28 -14.28 3.80
CA PRO A 253 7.85 -15.04 2.71
C PRO A 253 8.73 -16.17 3.26
N GLU A 254 8.53 -17.41 2.78
CA GLU A 254 9.42 -18.54 3.13
C GLU A 254 10.86 -18.34 2.61
N THR A 255 11.10 -17.39 1.68
CA THR A 255 12.39 -17.25 0.97
C THR A 255 12.86 -15.84 0.61
N SER A 256 12.17 -14.73 0.93
CA SER A 256 12.74 -13.38 0.74
C SER A 256 13.26 -12.82 2.06
N MET A 257 14.58 -12.62 2.12
CA MET A 257 15.32 -12.16 3.31
C MET A 257 15.21 -10.64 3.58
N GLY A 258 14.05 -10.04 3.33
CA GLY A 258 13.71 -8.70 3.81
C GLY A 258 12.79 -8.84 5.01
N SER A 259 13.24 -8.43 6.20
CA SER A 259 12.37 -8.40 7.39
C SER A 259 11.16 -7.52 7.09
N LEU A 260 9.92 -7.98 7.31
CA LEU A 260 8.69 -7.15 7.23
C LEU A 260 8.71 -5.96 8.22
N VAL A 261 9.80 -5.77 8.94
CA VAL A 261 9.92 -4.87 10.08
C VAL A 261 10.84 -3.67 9.77
N THR A 262 11.26 -3.46 8.51
CA THR A 262 12.13 -2.34 8.09
C THR A 262 11.46 -1.19 7.31
N PRO A 263 10.45 -1.39 6.42
CA PRO A 263 9.80 -0.29 5.70
C PRO A 263 8.62 0.36 6.44
N GLU A 264 8.35 1.63 6.18
CA GLU A 264 7.12 2.34 6.61
C GLU A 264 5.90 1.84 5.83
N LEU A 265 6.07 1.62 4.52
CA LEU A 265 5.04 1.13 3.63
C LEU A 265 5.49 -0.16 2.95
N VAL A 266 4.67 -1.18 3.04
CA VAL A 266 4.87 -2.44 2.33
C VAL A 266 3.82 -2.58 1.25
N VAL A 267 4.25 -2.82 0.00
CA VAL A 267 3.34 -3.10 -1.12
C VAL A 267 3.57 -4.50 -1.65
N GLU A 268 2.56 -5.07 -2.30
CA GLU A 268 2.66 -6.43 -2.86
C GLU A 268 3.70 -6.49 -3.99
N GLU A 269 4.59 -7.48 -3.95
CA GLU A 269 5.56 -7.79 -5.02
C GLU A 269 4.79 -8.35 -6.23
N PRO A 270 4.72 -7.64 -7.36
CA PRO A 270 4.05 -8.18 -8.53
C PRO A 270 4.86 -9.35 -9.13
N PRO A 271 4.21 -10.30 -9.81
CA PRO A 271 4.92 -11.40 -10.47
C PRO A 271 6.03 -10.90 -11.41
N GLY A 272 7.23 -11.45 -11.26
CA GLY A 272 8.39 -11.11 -12.10
C GLY A 272 9.24 -9.94 -11.60
N PHE A 273 8.81 -9.23 -10.57
CA PHE A 273 9.65 -8.26 -9.86
C PHE A 273 10.49 -8.99 -8.80
N ARG A 274 11.74 -8.55 -8.61
CA ARG A 274 12.60 -8.98 -7.51
C ARG A 274 13.38 -7.79 -6.98
N GLY A 275 13.13 -7.40 -5.73
CA GLY A 275 13.87 -6.36 -5.01
C GLY A 275 13.04 -5.12 -4.68
N THR A 276 13.27 -4.56 -3.49
CA THR A 276 12.55 -3.38 -2.96
C THR A 276 12.80 -2.09 -3.73
N SER A 277 13.89 -2.00 -4.49
CA SER A 277 14.23 -0.87 -5.35
C SER A 277 13.20 -0.58 -6.46
N PHE A 278 12.30 -1.55 -6.74
CA PHE A 278 11.18 -1.38 -7.66
C PHE A 278 9.86 -1.01 -6.98
N ALA A 279 9.79 -1.06 -5.65
CA ALA A 279 8.61 -0.67 -4.88
C ALA A 279 8.51 0.86 -4.75
N SER A 280 9.62 1.52 -4.41
CA SER A 280 9.71 2.99 -4.30
C SER A 280 9.28 3.73 -5.58
N PRO A 281 9.69 3.36 -6.81
CA PRO A 281 9.26 4.10 -8.00
C PRO A 281 7.76 3.96 -8.29
N LEU A 282 7.13 2.83 -7.96
CA LEU A 282 5.69 2.67 -8.10
C LEU A 282 4.94 3.61 -7.14
N VAL A 283 5.43 3.73 -5.90
CA VAL A 283 4.87 4.66 -4.91
C VAL A 283 5.11 6.12 -5.30
N ALA A 284 6.32 6.46 -5.76
CA ALA A 284 6.64 7.80 -6.24
C ALA A 284 5.78 8.19 -7.46
N GLY A 285 5.57 7.26 -8.40
CA GLY A 285 4.67 7.47 -9.52
C GLY A 285 3.21 7.59 -9.10
N LEU A 286 2.72 6.78 -8.16
CA LEU A 286 1.38 6.97 -7.60
C LEU A 286 1.24 8.35 -6.94
N ALA A 287 2.22 8.77 -6.14
CA ALA A 287 2.21 10.08 -5.51
C ALA A 287 2.16 11.22 -6.54
N ALA A 288 2.77 11.05 -7.71
CA ALA A 288 2.70 12.02 -8.80
C ALA A 288 1.29 12.17 -9.39
N THR A 289 0.39 11.22 -9.15
CA THR A 289 -1.03 11.33 -9.55
C THR A 289 -1.90 12.08 -8.53
N LEU A 290 -1.36 12.39 -7.35
CA LEU A 290 -2.09 13.09 -6.29
C LEU A 290 -2.09 14.60 -6.52
N ALA A 291 -3.10 15.28 -5.96
CA ALA A 291 -3.17 16.74 -6.00
C ALA A 291 -2.11 17.38 -5.07
N ASP A 292 -1.91 16.77 -3.90
CA ASP A 292 -0.87 17.15 -2.95
C ASP A 292 -0.07 15.90 -2.52
N PRO A 293 1.16 15.72 -3.03
CA PRO A 293 2.03 14.61 -2.63
C PRO A 293 2.41 14.63 -1.14
N ALA A 294 2.34 15.78 -0.45
CA ALA A 294 2.70 15.87 0.97
C ALA A 294 1.72 15.11 1.88
N GLU A 295 0.46 14.97 1.46
CA GLU A 295 -0.55 14.15 2.16
C GLU A 295 -0.12 12.67 2.28
N PHE A 296 0.75 12.21 1.39
CA PHE A 296 1.25 10.84 1.39
C PHE A 296 2.04 10.53 2.67
N VAL A 297 2.90 11.43 3.15
CA VAL A 297 3.74 11.18 4.34
C VAL A 297 2.88 10.96 5.58
N ALA A 298 1.88 11.81 5.79
CA ALA A 298 0.99 11.72 6.94
C ALA A 298 0.19 10.41 6.94
N THR A 299 -0.19 9.93 5.74
CA THR A 299 -1.05 8.75 5.59
C THR A 299 -0.25 7.44 5.55
N ALA A 300 0.97 7.44 5.00
CA ALA A 300 1.80 6.25 4.78
C ALA A 300 2.16 5.49 6.06
N ARG A 301 2.09 6.15 7.21
CA ARG A 301 2.40 5.58 8.53
C ARG A 301 1.20 4.88 9.17
N LEU A 302 -0.02 5.20 8.73
CA LEU A 302 -1.24 4.67 9.31
C LEU A 302 -1.42 3.15 9.15
N PRO A 303 -1.02 2.49 8.04
CA PRO A 303 -1.07 1.04 7.94
C PRO A 303 -0.35 0.32 9.09
N PHE A 304 0.79 0.85 9.54
CA PHE A 304 1.52 0.28 10.68
C PHE A 304 0.72 0.41 11.98
N ALA A 305 0.15 1.60 12.25
CA ALA A 305 -0.69 1.84 13.43
C ALA A 305 -1.98 1.02 13.46
N LEU A 306 -2.45 0.56 12.30
CA LEU A 306 -3.65 -0.26 12.14
C LEU A 306 -3.43 -1.73 12.55
N SER A 307 -2.18 -2.18 12.60
CA SER A 307 -1.79 -3.58 12.85
C SER A 307 -2.51 -4.28 14.02
N PRO A 308 -2.56 -3.73 15.25
CA PRO A 308 -3.24 -4.41 16.37
C PRO A 308 -4.72 -4.65 16.13
N LEU A 309 -5.40 -3.75 15.41
CA LEU A 309 -6.82 -3.89 15.07
C LEU A 309 -7.02 -4.98 14.01
N LEU A 310 -6.15 -5.05 13.00
CA LEU A 310 -6.20 -6.12 11.99
C LEU A 310 -5.89 -7.48 12.60
N MET A 311 -4.92 -7.56 13.52
CA MET A 311 -4.60 -8.79 14.24
C MET A 311 -5.82 -9.31 15.02
N LEU A 312 -6.48 -8.43 15.79
CA LEU A 312 -7.67 -8.79 16.55
C LEU A 312 -8.84 -9.19 15.63
N ALA A 313 -9.09 -8.43 14.56
CA ALA A 313 -10.12 -8.75 13.58
C ALA A 313 -9.86 -10.12 12.90
N ASN A 314 -8.61 -10.43 12.57
CA ASN A 314 -8.22 -11.72 12.00
C ASN A 314 -8.44 -12.87 12.98
N LEU A 315 -8.19 -12.66 14.27
CA LEU A 315 -8.45 -13.68 15.30
C LEU A 315 -9.94 -13.95 15.47
N PHE A 316 -10.78 -12.91 15.43
CA PHE A 316 -12.23 -13.08 15.49
C PHE A 316 -12.74 -13.89 14.30
N ALA A 317 -12.15 -13.63 13.14
CA ALA A 317 -12.39 -14.39 11.93
C ALA A 317 -12.03 -15.88 12.09
N GLN A 318 -10.87 -16.19 12.68
CA GLN A 318 -10.38 -17.56 12.85
C GLN A 318 -11.10 -18.34 13.96
N HIS A 319 -11.64 -17.65 14.97
CA HIS A 319 -12.26 -18.23 16.16
C HIS A 319 -13.64 -17.63 16.45
N PRO A 320 -14.59 -17.65 15.50
CA PRO A 320 -15.86 -16.93 15.62
C PRO A 320 -16.71 -17.39 16.83
N GLU A 321 -16.58 -18.65 17.24
CA GLU A 321 -17.27 -19.22 18.41
C GLU A 321 -16.78 -18.66 19.75
N SER A 322 -15.57 -18.08 19.76
CA SER A 322 -14.92 -17.53 20.95
C SER A 322 -15.10 -16.02 21.10
N VAL A 323 -15.73 -15.37 20.11
CA VAL A 323 -15.92 -13.91 20.07
C VAL A 323 -17.12 -13.50 20.93
N THR A 324 -16.90 -12.61 21.89
CA THR A 324 -17.96 -12.07 22.75
C THR A 324 -18.48 -10.72 22.25
N ALA A 325 -19.68 -10.31 22.70
CA ALA A 325 -20.22 -8.99 22.39
C ALA A 325 -19.31 -7.85 22.90
N ARG A 326 -18.61 -8.07 24.02
CA ARG A 326 -17.60 -7.14 24.54
C ARG A 326 -16.42 -7.03 23.58
N ALA A 327 -15.88 -8.15 23.10
CA ALA A 327 -14.76 -8.16 22.17
C ALA A 327 -15.09 -7.38 20.87
N VAL A 328 -16.29 -7.56 20.32
CA VAL A 328 -16.78 -6.80 19.16
C VAL A 328 -16.87 -5.30 19.45
N ALA A 329 -17.42 -4.91 20.60
CA ALA A 329 -17.50 -3.51 21.01
C ALA A 329 -16.10 -2.88 21.19
N THR A 330 -15.15 -3.61 21.78
CA THR A 330 -13.75 -3.19 21.93
C THR A 330 -13.08 -2.96 20.57
N LEU A 331 -13.24 -3.90 19.63
CA LEU A 331 -12.69 -3.77 18.28
C LEU A 331 -13.30 -2.57 17.53
N HIS A 332 -14.62 -2.39 17.64
CA HIS A 332 -15.33 -1.25 17.05
C HIS A 332 -14.81 0.09 17.57
N GLU A 333 -14.70 0.25 18.89
CA GLU A 333 -14.15 1.45 19.51
C GLU A 333 -12.68 1.70 19.08
N GLY A 334 -11.89 0.62 18.95
CA GLY A 334 -10.54 0.69 18.40
C GLY A 334 -10.50 1.23 16.97
N PHE A 335 -11.40 0.76 16.09
CA PHE A 335 -11.51 1.29 14.72
C PHE A 335 -11.90 2.76 14.69
N LEU A 336 -12.79 3.22 15.56
CA LEU A 336 -13.18 4.64 15.65
C LEU A 336 -12.03 5.52 16.15
N ARG A 337 -11.23 5.05 17.12
CA ARG A 337 -10.02 5.75 17.58
C ARG A 337 -8.98 5.90 16.48
N PHE A 338 -8.75 4.83 15.71
CA PHE A 338 -7.90 4.89 14.53
C PHE A 338 -8.47 5.87 13.48
N ALA A 339 -9.78 5.84 13.24
CA ALA A 339 -10.43 6.72 12.28
C ALA A 339 -10.22 8.22 12.59
N ALA A 340 -10.15 8.57 13.87
CA ALA A 340 -9.84 9.93 14.32
C ALA A 340 -8.41 10.37 14.01
N ALA A 341 -7.47 9.45 13.79
CA ALA A 341 -6.09 9.73 13.40
C ALA A 341 -5.91 9.90 11.88
N ILE A 342 -6.88 9.48 11.07
CA ILE A 342 -6.85 9.66 9.61
C ILE A 342 -6.87 11.17 9.29
N PRO A 343 -6.01 11.68 8.38
CA PRO A 343 -6.06 13.07 7.94
C PRO A 343 -7.44 13.46 7.40
N ALA A 344 -7.88 14.69 7.68
CA ALA A 344 -9.23 15.16 7.32
C ALA A 344 -9.61 14.95 5.83
N PRO A 345 -8.73 15.16 4.83
CA PRO A 345 -9.04 14.89 3.42
C PRO A 345 -9.35 13.43 3.09
N HIS A 346 -9.06 12.49 4.00
CA HIS A 346 -9.24 11.05 3.82
C HIS A 346 -10.28 10.44 4.78
N ARG A 347 -11.00 11.27 5.56
CA ARG A 347 -12.09 10.83 6.45
C ARG A 347 -13.41 10.63 5.71
N HIS A 348 -13.37 9.87 4.62
CA HIS A 348 -14.54 9.64 3.77
C HIS A 348 -15.72 8.95 4.49
N TRP A 349 -15.47 8.29 5.62
CA TRP A 349 -16.51 7.70 6.46
C TRP A 349 -17.40 8.75 7.18
N GLU A 350 -16.93 9.99 7.34
CA GLU A 350 -17.69 11.12 7.90
C GLU A 350 -18.58 11.80 6.85
N GLU A 351 -18.32 11.56 5.56
CA GLU A 351 -19.04 12.21 4.47
C GLU A 351 -20.44 11.60 4.28
N ALA A 352 -21.45 12.46 4.07
CA ALA A 352 -22.80 12.00 3.78
C ALA A 352 -22.90 11.18 2.49
N SER A 353 -22.00 11.44 1.53
CA SER A 353 -21.90 10.68 0.29
C SER A 353 -20.50 10.80 -0.31
N VAL A 354 -19.84 9.65 -0.46
CA VAL A 354 -18.57 9.54 -1.17
C VAL A 354 -18.87 9.22 -2.63
N THR A 355 -18.40 10.06 -3.55
CA THR A 355 -18.73 9.93 -4.98
C THR A 355 -17.53 9.74 -5.89
N SER A 356 -16.31 9.87 -5.37
CA SER A 356 -15.09 9.82 -6.16
C SER A 356 -14.06 8.83 -5.59
N PRO A 357 -13.31 8.13 -6.44
CA PRO A 357 -12.24 7.26 -5.99
C PRO A 357 -11.08 8.02 -5.35
N CYS A 358 -10.43 7.40 -4.36
CA CYS A 358 -9.28 7.95 -3.65
C CYS A 358 -8.13 6.93 -3.67
N ALA A 359 -7.15 7.16 -4.54
CA ALA A 359 -6.06 6.23 -4.75
C ALA A 359 -5.19 6.04 -3.49
N LEU A 360 -5.04 7.09 -2.67
CA LEU A 360 -4.32 7.00 -1.41
C LEU A 360 -5.05 6.12 -0.39
N CYS A 361 -6.38 6.28 -0.26
CA CYS A 361 -7.19 5.40 0.57
C CYS A 361 -7.20 3.95 0.05
N ALA A 362 -7.27 3.77 -1.27
CA ALA A 362 -7.20 2.45 -1.90
C ALA A 362 -5.88 1.73 -1.56
N LEU A 363 -4.77 2.46 -1.46
CA LEU A 363 -3.49 1.89 -1.06
C LEU A 363 -3.37 1.66 0.45
N LEU A 364 -3.67 2.69 1.25
CA LEU A 364 -3.23 2.76 2.65
C LEU A 364 -4.33 2.49 3.68
N LEU A 365 -5.60 2.69 3.32
CA LEU A 365 -6.70 2.67 4.30
C LEU A 365 -7.76 1.60 3.98
N VAL A 366 -7.70 0.95 2.81
CA VAL A 366 -8.71 -0.03 2.41
C VAL A 366 -8.81 -1.21 3.38
N ASP A 367 -7.70 -1.63 4.02
CA ASP A 367 -7.73 -2.67 5.07
C ASP A 367 -8.55 -2.24 6.29
N TRP A 368 -8.49 -0.97 6.66
CA TRP A 368 -9.33 -0.45 7.75
C TRP A 368 -10.80 -0.55 7.36
N TYR A 369 -11.17 -0.12 6.15
CA TYR A 369 -12.54 -0.23 5.65
C TYR A 369 -13.02 -1.68 5.57
N ASP A 370 -12.19 -2.58 5.05
CA ASP A 370 -12.52 -4.00 4.90
C ASP A 370 -12.68 -4.68 6.27
N ALA A 371 -11.72 -4.50 7.18
CA ALA A 371 -11.80 -5.09 8.51
C ALA A 371 -12.93 -4.48 9.35
N PHE A 372 -13.14 -3.17 9.27
CA PHE A 372 -14.21 -2.50 10.00
C PHE A 372 -15.58 -2.93 9.49
N SER A 373 -15.82 -2.90 8.18
CA SER A 373 -17.07 -3.38 7.60
C SER A 373 -17.32 -4.86 7.92
N ALA A 374 -16.31 -5.73 7.78
CA ALA A 374 -16.41 -7.15 8.12
C ALA A 374 -16.81 -7.36 9.58
N SER A 375 -16.22 -6.61 10.52
CA SER A 375 -16.55 -6.70 11.95
C SER A 375 -18.01 -6.33 12.24
N LEU A 376 -18.56 -5.31 11.56
CA LEU A 376 -19.95 -4.90 11.69
C LEU A 376 -20.90 -5.92 11.05
N LEU A 377 -20.53 -6.42 9.87
CA LEU A 377 -21.28 -7.44 9.15
C LEU A 377 -21.33 -8.76 9.91
N ALA A 378 -20.31 -9.07 10.72
CA ALA A 378 -20.25 -10.26 11.57
C ALA A 378 -21.34 -10.29 12.66
N GLY A 379 -21.89 -9.13 13.04
CA GLY A 379 -22.98 -9.02 14.01
C GLY A 379 -24.30 -9.62 13.52
N SER A 380 -25.25 -9.81 14.44
CA SER A 380 -26.58 -10.38 14.18
C SER A 380 -27.72 -9.36 14.10
N SER A 381 -27.41 -8.07 14.27
CA SER A 381 -28.42 -7.00 14.23
C SER A 381 -28.53 -6.41 12.82
N GLU A 382 -29.76 -6.06 12.43
CA GLU A 382 -30.04 -5.37 11.16
C GLU A 382 -29.26 -4.05 11.08
N GLU A 383 -29.28 -3.25 12.15
CA GLU A 383 -28.57 -1.96 12.22
C GLU A 383 -27.06 -2.12 12.01
N GLY A 384 -26.43 -3.11 12.64
CA GLY A 384 -25.01 -3.40 12.46
C GLY A 384 -24.67 -3.80 11.04
N ILE A 385 -25.52 -4.63 10.42
CA ILE A 385 -25.33 -5.08 9.03
C ILE A 385 -25.51 -3.93 8.04
N GLU A 386 -26.51 -3.08 8.22
CA GLU A 386 -26.72 -1.90 7.37
C GLU A 386 -25.57 -0.89 7.51
N ARG A 387 -25.04 -0.69 8.73
CA ARG A 387 -23.82 0.12 8.94
C ARG A 387 -22.60 -0.49 8.26
N GLY A 388 -22.37 -1.79 8.43
CA GLY A 388 -21.28 -2.51 7.79
C GLY A 388 -21.35 -2.43 6.27
N LEU A 389 -22.54 -2.60 5.70
CA LEU A 389 -22.81 -2.40 4.27
C LEU A 389 -22.54 -0.96 3.83
N GLY A 390 -22.90 0.04 4.64
CA GLY A 390 -22.56 1.45 4.40
C GLY A 390 -21.06 1.68 4.27
N ILE A 391 -20.27 1.20 5.23
CA ILE A 391 -18.80 1.30 5.21
C ILE A 391 -18.20 0.55 4.01
N ALA A 392 -18.67 -0.67 3.71
CA ALA A 392 -18.20 -1.43 2.55
C ALA A 392 -18.49 -0.71 1.23
N ARG A 393 -19.65 -0.04 1.12
CA ARG A 393 -20.01 0.74 -0.07
C ARG A 393 -19.12 1.96 -0.26
N ILE A 394 -18.75 2.64 0.84
CA ILE A 394 -17.75 3.71 0.79
C ILE A 394 -16.43 3.15 0.27
N ALA A 395 -15.95 2.03 0.83
CA ALA A 395 -14.72 1.36 0.40
C ALA A 395 -14.72 1.04 -1.10
N ALA A 396 -15.83 0.53 -1.62
CA ALA A 396 -15.99 0.20 -3.04
C ALA A 396 -16.00 1.43 -3.97
N VAL A 397 -16.40 2.61 -3.48
CA VAL A 397 -16.24 3.87 -4.24
C VAL A 397 -14.79 4.34 -4.21
N LEU A 398 -14.12 4.25 -3.06
CA LEU A 398 -12.73 4.69 -2.90
C LEU A 398 -11.76 3.81 -3.68
N ALA A 399 -11.98 2.50 -3.70
CA ALA A 399 -11.13 1.48 -4.29
C ALA A 399 -11.92 0.56 -5.26
N PRO A 400 -12.45 1.08 -6.38
CA PRO A 400 -13.34 0.34 -7.30
C PRO A 400 -12.68 -0.84 -8.02
N ARG A 401 -11.34 -0.94 -7.93
CA ARG A 401 -10.53 -2.04 -8.45
C ARG A 401 -10.23 -3.13 -7.41
N SER A 402 -10.58 -2.92 -6.14
CA SER A 402 -10.35 -3.90 -5.08
C SER A 402 -11.44 -4.98 -5.08
N ALA A 403 -11.02 -6.23 -5.26
CA ALA A 403 -11.93 -7.37 -5.17
C ALA A 403 -12.50 -7.57 -3.75
N SER A 404 -11.73 -7.27 -2.70
CA SER A 404 -12.18 -7.41 -1.30
C SER A 404 -13.31 -6.44 -0.97
N THR A 405 -13.19 -5.18 -1.38
CA THR A 405 -14.28 -4.20 -1.16
C THR A 405 -15.56 -4.60 -1.88
N ALA A 406 -15.47 -5.07 -3.13
CA ALA A 406 -16.62 -5.59 -3.88
C ALA A 406 -17.23 -6.83 -3.18
N GLY A 407 -16.39 -7.76 -2.73
CA GLY A 407 -16.81 -8.94 -1.97
C GLY A 407 -17.54 -8.57 -0.68
N ASN A 408 -17.03 -7.60 0.08
CA ASN A 408 -17.61 -7.11 1.33
C ASN A 408 -18.98 -6.45 1.12
N VAL A 409 -19.14 -5.68 0.04
CA VAL A 409 -20.47 -5.16 -0.34
C VAL A 409 -21.43 -6.30 -0.69
N GLY A 410 -20.96 -7.31 -1.43
CA GLY A 410 -21.75 -8.52 -1.74
C GLY A 410 -22.19 -9.27 -0.48
N ALA A 411 -21.28 -9.47 0.47
CA ALA A 411 -21.56 -10.09 1.76
C ALA A 411 -22.57 -9.28 2.57
N GLY A 412 -22.44 -7.95 2.61
CA GLY A 412 -23.39 -7.07 3.27
C GLY A 412 -24.79 -7.17 2.69
N TRP A 413 -24.94 -7.09 1.37
CA TRP A 413 -26.24 -7.27 0.71
C TRP A 413 -26.84 -8.64 0.99
N LYS A 414 -26.03 -9.72 0.93
CA LYS A 414 -26.49 -11.08 1.22
C LYS A 414 -27.02 -11.19 2.65
N ARG A 415 -26.28 -10.72 3.64
CA ARG A 415 -26.70 -10.76 5.06
C ARG A 415 -27.92 -9.88 5.32
N SER A 416 -27.96 -8.70 4.72
CA SER A 416 -29.11 -7.78 4.85
C SER A 416 -30.40 -8.39 4.28
N ALA A 417 -30.31 -9.36 3.36
CA ALA A 417 -31.46 -10.04 2.79
C ALA A 417 -32.15 -10.99 3.80
N ASP A 418 -31.47 -11.38 4.88
CA ASP A 418 -32.04 -12.27 5.92
C ASP A 418 -33.07 -11.55 6.81
N PHE A 419 -33.12 -10.21 6.76
CA PHE A 419 -34.04 -9.38 7.56
C PHE A 419 -35.32 -8.97 6.81
N VAL A 420 -35.38 -9.22 5.51
CA VAL A 420 -36.51 -8.82 4.65
C VAL A 420 -37.09 -10.03 3.91
N THR A 421 -38.27 -9.88 3.32
CA THR A 421 -38.94 -10.97 2.60
C THR A 421 -39.48 -10.51 1.24
N GLY A 422 -39.93 -11.48 0.43
CA GLY A 422 -40.60 -11.19 -0.84
C GLY A 422 -39.69 -10.47 -1.86
N PRO A 423 -40.24 -9.50 -2.62
CA PRO A 423 -39.50 -8.78 -3.66
C PRO A 423 -38.24 -8.05 -3.16
N GLU A 424 -38.27 -7.50 -1.94
CA GLU A 424 -37.13 -6.79 -1.38
C GLU A 424 -35.95 -7.72 -1.11
N ARG A 425 -36.23 -8.92 -0.57
CA ARG A 425 -35.20 -9.97 -0.40
C ARG A 425 -34.57 -10.34 -1.74
N ALA A 426 -35.38 -10.53 -2.78
CA ALA A 426 -34.89 -10.85 -4.11
C ALA A 426 -33.96 -9.74 -4.65
N ALA A 427 -34.35 -8.47 -4.50
CA ALA A 427 -33.54 -7.33 -4.92
C ALA A 427 -32.21 -7.24 -4.17
N ARG A 428 -32.19 -7.51 -2.85
CA ARG A 428 -30.93 -7.53 -2.06
C ARG A 428 -30.01 -8.67 -2.50
N LEU A 429 -30.54 -9.87 -2.75
CA LEU A 429 -29.75 -11.00 -3.25
C LEU A 429 -29.23 -10.79 -4.67
N GLU A 430 -30.00 -10.14 -5.54
CA GLU A 430 -29.54 -9.75 -6.89
C GLU A 430 -28.36 -8.77 -6.81
N ARG A 431 -28.43 -7.77 -5.94
CA ARG A 431 -27.29 -6.87 -5.68
C ARG A 431 -26.08 -7.64 -5.15
N ALA A 432 -26.28 -8.55 -4.20
CA ALA A 432 -25.19 -9.39 -3.68
C ALA A 432 -24.52 -10.18 -4.81
N HIS A 433 -25.31 -10.78 -5.71
CA HIS A 433 -24.81 -11.50 -6.88
C HIS A 433 -23.97 -10.59 -7.81
N THR A 434 -24.44 -9.38 -8.12
CA THR A 434 -23.68 -8.42 -8.94
C THR A 434 -22.31 -8.10 -8.33
N TYR A 435 -22.26 -7.87 -7.02
CA TYR A 435 -21.01 -7.53 -6.34
C TYR A 435 -20.05 -8.73 -6.23
N PHE A 436 -20.54 -9.95 -5.97
CA PHE A 436 -19.70 -11.14 -6.01
C PHE A 436 -19.19 -11.47 -7.42
N ALA A 437 -20.00 -11.26 -8.47
CA ALA A 437 -19.56 -11.37 -9.85
C ALA A 437 -18.43 -10.38 -10.15
N ARG A 438 -18.58 -9.13 -9.72
CA ARG A 438 -17.52 -8.11 -9.85
C ARG A 438 -16.25 -8.49 -9.09
N ALA A 439 -16.37 -9.00 -7.87
CA ALA A 439 -15.21 -9.47 -7.09
C ALA A 439 -14.48 -10.62 -7.79
N ALA A 440 -15.22 -11.58 -8.37
CA ALA A 440 -14.66 -12.69 -9.14
C ALA A 440 -14.00 -12.23 -10.46
N GLU A 441 -14.49 -11.18 -11.10
CA GLU A 441 -13.82 -10.58 -12.27
C GLU A 441 -12.51 -9.89 -11.91
N LEU A 442 -12.48 -9.20 -10.77
CA LEU A 442 -11.31 -8.46 -10.30
C LEU A 442 -10.20 -9.37 -9.76
N ALA A 443 -10.57 -10.50 -9.16
CA ALA A 443 -9.63 -11.50 -8.62
C ALA A 443 -10.08 -12.93 -9.01
N PRO A 444 -9.93 -13.34 -10.28
CA PRO A 444 -10.39 -14.63 -10.77
C PRO A 444 -9.68 -15.82 -10.11
N GLU A 445 -8.50 -15.60 -9.54
CA GLU A 445 -7.76 -16.59 -8.75
C GLU A 445 -8.41 -16.90 -7.39
N VAL A 446 -9.32 -16.04 -6.91
CA VAL A 446 -10.00 -16.19 -5.62
C VAL A 446 -11.35 -16.90 -5.82
N ALA A 447 -11.30 -18.24 -5.83
CA ALA A 447 -12.45 -19.09 -6.17
C ALA A 447 -13.73 -18.84 -5.33
N VAL A 448 -13.59 -18.40 -4.07
CA VAL A 448 -14.74 -18.19 -3.18
C VAL A 448 -15.75 -17.17 -3.73
N TYR A 449 -15.31 -16.13 -4.43
CA TYR A 449 -16.26 -15.17 -5.02
C TYR A 449 -17.13 -15.81 -6.09
N GLY A 450 -16.55 -16.69 -6.91
CA GLY A 450 -17.30 -17.48 -7.89
C GLY A 450 -18.31 -18.39 -7.20
N THR A 451 -17.89 -19.12 -6.16
CA THR A 451 -18.78 -20.00 -5.36
C THR A 451 -19.93 -19.22 -4.72
N LEU A 452 -19.65 -18.06 -4.12
CA LEU A 452 -20.66 -17.21 -3.49
C LEU A 452 -21.64 -16.64 -4.51
N ARG A 453 -21.16 -16.21 -5.68
CA ARG A 453 -22.00 -15.77 -6.81
C ARG A 453 -22.93 -16.91 -7.24
N ASP A 454 -22.38 -18.07 -7.55
CA ASP A 454 -23.13 -19.20 -8.12
C ASP A 454 -24.17 -19.76 -7.14
N GLY A 455 -23.86 -19.74 -5.83
CA GLY A 455 -24.79 -20.13 -4.77
C GLY A 455 -26.02 -19.20 -4.64
N LEU A 456 -25.94 -17.96 -5.13
CA LEU A 456 -27.09 -17.03 -5.16
C LEU A 456 -27.97 -17.21 -6.40
N ALA A 457 -27.40 -17.66 -7.53
CA ALA A 457 -28.16 -17.92 -8.76
C ALA A 457 -29.05 -19.17 -8.65
N HIS A 458 -28.68 -20.10 -7.77
CA HIS A 458 -29.41 -21.32 -7.50
C HIS A 458 -29.70 -21.45 -6.00
N PRO A 459 -30.60 -20.63 -5.43
CA PRO A 459 -30.89 -20.71 -4.00
C PRO A 459 -31.39 -22.12 -3.69
N ALA A 460 -30.68 -22.82 -2.80
CA ALA A 460 -31.14 -24.10 -2.29
C ALA A 460 -32.59 -23.93 -1.80
N PRO A 461 -33.50 -24.89 -2.10
CA PRO A 461 -34.87 -24.80 -1.61
C PRO A 461 -34.84 -24.60 -0.09
N PRO A 462 -35.67 -23.70 0.46
CA PRO A 462 -35.60 -23.34 1.87
C PRO A 462 -35.70 -24.61 2.72
N ASP A 463 -34.67 -24.87 3.51
CA ASP A 463 -34.65 -26.02 4.39
C ASP A 463 -35.73 -25.80 5.45
N SER A 464 -36.80 -26.59 5.36
CA SER A 464 -37.99 -26.52 6.22
C SER A 464 -37.74 -26.73 7.72
N ARG A 465 -36.48 -26.90 8.14
CA ARG A 465 -36.10 -27.33 9.50
C ARG A 465 -35.30 -26.30 10.32
N SER A 466 -35.03 -25.10 9.80
CA SER A 466 -34.27 -24.07 10.52
C SER A 466 -35.03 -22.75 10.66
N ARG A 467 -36.20 -22.79 11.29
CA ARG A 467 -36.70 -21.60 12.00
C ARG A 467 -36.19 -21.67 13.44
N PRO A 468 -35.30 -20.77 13.89
CA PRO A 468 -35.15 -20.52 15.31
C PRO A 468 -36.46 -19.86 15.79
N ASP A 469 -37.15 -20.50 16.73
CA ASP A 469 -38.26 -19.89 17.44
C ASP A 469 -37.75 -18.60 18.11
N ARG A 470 -38.40 -17.48 17.77
CA ARG A 470 -38.16 -16.16 18.37
C ARG A 470 -38.87 -16.04 19.71
#